data_AF-A0A9N8J4U6-F1
#
_entry.id   AF-A0A9N8J4U6-F1
#
_cell.length_a   1.000
_cell.length_b   1.000
_cell.length_c   1.000
_cell.angle_alpha   90.00
_cell.angle_beta   90.00
_cell.angle_gamma   90.00
#
_symmetry.space_group_name_H-M   'P 1'
#
loop_
_entity.id
_entity.type
_entity.pdbx_description
1 polymer ?
#
loop_
_entity_poly.entity_id
_entity_poly.type
_entity_poly.pdbx_seq_one_letter_code
_entity_poly.pdbx_strand_id
1 'polypeptide(L)' 'MREARGIFGFEIEIDEIQATKKLSQNRDDHNYKNIISELEKTENPQSIAIAKEMSKCRK' A
#
# COMPACT_ATOMS: atom_id res chain seq x y z
N MET A 1 -18.47 16.33 34.70
CA MET A 1 -17.98 15.87 33.39
C MET A 1 -19.15 15.83 32.42
N ARG A 2 -19.20 16.77 31.47
CA ARG A 2 -20.24 16.83 30.46
C ARG A 2 -19.81 15.97 29.25
N GLU A 3 -20.39 14.78 29.21
CA GLU A 3 -21.06 14.25 28.01
C GLU A 3 -20.19 13.82 26.82
N ALA A 4 -19.59 12.65 26.94
CA ALA A 4 -19.33 11.73 25.81
C ALA A 4 -20.64 11.23 25.13
N ARG A 5 -21.73 12.01 25.16
CA ARG A 5 -23.09 11.61 24.74
C ARG A 5 -23.26 11.53 23.21
N GLY A 6 -22.24 11.87 22.44
CA GLY A 6 -22.25 11.82 20.97
C GLY A 6 -21.31 10.78 20.36
N ILE A 7 -20.62 9.96 21.18
CA ILE A 7 -19.66 8.96 20.71
C ILE A 7 -20.15 7.58 21.12
N PHE A 8 -20.25 6.66 20.17
CA PHE A 8 -20.52 5.26 20.43
C PHE A 8 -19.24 4.46 20.17
N GLY A 9 -18.76 3.76 21.20
CA GLY A 9 -17.65 2.83 21.07
C GLY A 9 -18.16 1.47 20.62
N PHE A 10 -17.46 0.87 19.66
CA PHE A 10 -17.65 -0.53 19.28
C PHE A 10 -16.28 -1.17 19.08
N GLU A 11 -16.25 -2.49 19.17
CA GLU A 11 -15.06 -3.30 18.96
C GLU A 11 -15.27 -4.16 17.72
N ILE A 12 -14.18 -4.40 16.98
CA ILE A 12 -14.14 -5.34 15.87
C ILE A 12 -13.24 -6.48 16.33
N GLU A 13 -13.84 -7.66 16.56
CA GLU A 13 -13.08 -8.89 16.75
C GLU A 13 -12.51 -9.34 15.40
N ILE A 14 -11.22 -9.64 15.37
CA ILE A 14 -10.55 -10.06 14.13
C ILE A 14 -10.75 -11.56 13.96
N ASP A 15 -11.65 -11.95 13.06
CA ASP A 15 -11.85 -13.35 12.68
C ASP A 15 -10.77 -13.85 11.71
N GLU A 16 -10.45 -13.05 10.68
CA GLU A 16 -9.49 -13.40 9.63
C GLU A 16 -8.87 -12.13 9.02
N ILE A 17 -7.62 -12.23 8.56
CA ILE A 17 -6.95 -11.19 7.78
C ILE A 17 -6.66 -11.72 6.38
N GLN A 18 -7.24 -11.08 5.36
CA GLN A 18 -6.99 -11.38 3.96
C GLN A 18 -6.20 -10.24 3.30
N ALA A 19 -4.96 -10.53 2.88
CA ALA A 19 -4.06 -9.55 2.26
C ALA A 19 -3.92 -9.77 0.75
N THR A 20 -3.93 -8.68 -0.03
CA THR A 20 -3.67 -8.70 -1.47
C THR A 20 -2.52 -7.77 -1.82
N LYS A 21 -1.67 -8.17 -2.78
CA LYS A 21 -0.49 -7.42 -3.21
C LYS A 21 -0.45 -7.34 -4.73
N LYS A 22 -0.90 -6.23 -5.30
CA LYS A 22 -0.83 -5.95 -6.75
C LYS A 22 0.28 -4.94 -7.03
N LEU A 23 1.39 -5.41 -7.57
CA LEU A 23 2.64 -4.64 -7.75
C LEU A 23 3.29 -4.90 -9.11
N SER A 24 2.48 -5.14 -10.15
CA SER A 24 2.96 -5.40 -11.52
C SER A 24 3.95 -6.56 -11.64
N GLN A 25 3.85 -7.55 -10.76
CA GLN A 25 4.81 -8.66 -10.63
C GLN A 25 4.88 -9.56 -11.88
N ASN A 26 3.90 -9.47 -12.79
CA ASN A 26 3.81 -10.29 -14.01
C ASN A 26 4.36 -9.58 -15.26
N ARG A 27 5.06 -8.44 -15.12
CA ARG A 27 5.71 -7.74 -16.23
C ARG A 27 7.10 -8.32 -16.53
N ASP A 28 7.61 -8.07 -17.74
CA ASP A 28 9.03 -8.29 -18.04
C ASP A 28 9.91 -7.29 -17.29
N ASP A 29 11.22 -7.58 -17.21
CA ASP A 29 12.15 -6.82 -16.39
C ASP A 29 12.35 -5.38 -16.86
N HIS A 30 12.27 -5.13 -18.17
CA HIS A 30 12.40 -3.78 -18.70
C HIS A 30 11.22 -2.91 -18.25
N ASN A 31 10.00 -3.39 -18.48
CA ASN A 31 8.79 -2.68 -18.07
C ASN A 31 8.68 -2.56 -16.55
N TYR A 32 9.10 -3.58 -15.80
CA TYR A 32 9.09 -3.54 -14.34
C TYR A 32 9.98 -2.42 -13.79
N LYS A 33 11.23 -2.33 -14.29
CA LYS A 33 12.18 -1.27 -13.89
C LYS A 33 11.70 0.12 -14.31
N ASN A 34 11.12 0.25 -15.50
CA ASN A 34 10.57 1.53 -15.96
C ASN A 34 9.43 2.01 -15.05
N ILE A 35 8.50 1.12 -14.67
CA ILE A 35 7.40 1.49 -13.76
C ILE A 35 7.94 2.00 -12.43
N ILE A 36 8.93 1.32 -11.83
CA ILE A 36 9.55 1.78 -10.57
C ILE A 36 10.15 3.18 -10.75
N SER A 37 10.95 3.38 -11.80
CA SER A 37 11.61 4.67 -12.06
C SER A 37 10.62 5.81 -12.26
N GLU A 38 9.52 5.57 -12.99
CA GLU A 38 8.49 6.59 -13.20
C GLU A 38 7.73 6.91 -11.91
N LEU A 39 7.40 5.90 -11.10
CA LEU A 39 6.74 6.11 -9.80
C LEU A 39 7.60 6.94 -8.83
N GLU A 40 8.91 6.74 -8.80
CA GLU A 40 9.84 7.49 -7.94
C GLU A 40 9.93 8.98 -8.31
N LYS A 41 9.65 9.34 -9.57
CA LYS A 41 9.69 10.73 -10.05
C LYS A 41 8.43 11.54 -9.75
N THR A 42 7.34 10.90 -9.33
CA THR A 42 6.02 11.55 -9.24
C THR A 42 5.86 12.54 -8.07
N GLU A 43 6.88 12.72 -7.22
CA GLU A 43 6.84 13.47 -5.95
C GLU A 43 5.68 13.09 -5.01
N ASN A 44 4.92 12.03 -5.34
CA ASN A 44 3.78 11.56 -4.59
C ASN A 44 4.25 10.52 -3.56
N PRO A 45 4.04 10.74 -2.25
CA PRO A 45 4.51 9.82 -1.21
C PRO A 45 3.99 8.38 -1.36
N GLN A 46 2.75 8.21 -1.85
CA GLN A 46 2.17 6.87 -2.06
C GLN A 46 2.82 6.18 -3.26
N SER A 47 3.01 6.88 -4.37
CA SER A 47 3.70 6.33 -5.55
C SER A 47 5.12 5.88 -5.20
N ILE A 48 5.86 6.71 -4.44
CA ILE A 48 7.21 6.38 -3.98
C ILE A 48 7.18 5.16 -3.04
N ALA A 49 6.20 5.06 -2.14
CA ALA A 49 6.04 3.90 -1.28
C ALA A 49 5.76 2.61 -2.07
N ILE A 50 4.92 2.68 -3.11
CA ILE A 50 4.66 1.56 -4.02
C ILE A 50 5.92 1.16 -4.76
N ALA A 51 6.69 2.11 -5.32
CA ALA A 51 7.96 1.83 -6.00
C ALA A 51 8.95 1.09 -5.09
N LYS A 52 9.10 1.55 -3.84
CA LYS A 52 9.94 0.89 -2.84
C LYS A 52 9.50 -0.53 -2.53
N GLU A 53 8.19 -0.78 -2.48
CA GLU A 53 7.68 -2.13 -2.22
C GLU A 53 7.81 -3.05 -3.45
N MET A 54 7.64 -2.50 -4.67
CA MET A 54 7.95 -3.20 -5.91
C MET A 54 9.42 -3.65 -5.95
N SER A 55 10.36 -2.79 -5.60
CA SER A 55 11.80 -3.13 -5.61
C SER A 55 12.18 -4.29 -4.68
N LYS A 56 11.37 -4.62 -3.67
CA LYS A 56 11.60 -5.79 -2.79
C LYS A 56 11.05 -7.11 -3.35
N CYS A 57 10.15 -7.06 -4.32
CA CYS A 57 9.42 -8.23 -4.80
C CYS A 57 10.16 -9.06 -5.84
N ARG A 58 11.20 -8.51 -6.47
CA ARG A 58 12.05 -9.19 -7.46
C ARG A 58 13.51 -8.94 -7.12
N LYS A 59 14.35 -9.98 -7.17
CA LYS A 59 15.80 -9.87 -7.04
C LYS A 59 16.44 -9.55 -8.39
#